data_AF-A0A1X0CXY8-F1
#
_entry.id   AF-A0A1X0CXY8-F1
#
_cell.length_a   1.000
_cell.length_b   1.000
_cell.length_c   1.000
_cell.angle_alpha   90.00
_cell.angle_beta   90.00
_cell.angle_gamma   90.00
#
_symmetry.space_group_name_H-M   'P 1'
#
loop_
_entity.id
_entity.type
_entity.pdbx_description
1 polymer ?
#
loop_
_entity_poly.entity_id
_entity_poly.type
_entity_poly.pdbx_seq_one_letter_code
_entity_poly.pdbx_strand_id
1 'polypeptide(L)'
;MSPSASTGAAVFGTAEHDEASRLAQRRADQWMIGGSLLIGSAVLGIFGLPLFLRGMWLQRRAQRAGLAVRPMIVTLLGYLVIIDAAINAMGWALDLVGNHSLLARVLLTGWGNMFDAGYFWHFNELWVGGAAGPGEKSWEAALILTVFTMRIAAAIGFLQMKRWGQQWMIVTCWMGVVIWCGYVFNMTMYADVRYAGVIFPVIGWWLYDIFYITPFLAIPYLHTVNREIFTD
;
A
#
# COMPACT_ATOMS: atom_id res chain seq x y z
N MET A 1 -27.47 -33.33 41.31
CA MET A 1 -26.74 -32.17 40.77
C MET A 1 -26.47 -32.43 39.30
N SER A 2 -27.32 -31.89 38.42
CA SER A 2 -27.16 -32.05 36.96
C SER A 2 -26.26 -30.93 36.43
N PRO A 3 -25.15 -31.23 35.74
CA PRO A 3 -24.34 -30.20 35.11
C PRO A 3 -25.10 -29.60 33.91
N SER A 4 -25.58 -28.37 34.12
CA SER A 4 -25.53 -27.24 33.19
C SER A 4 -25.85 -27.46 31.69
N ALA A 5 -27.13 -27.60 31.35
CA ALA A 5 -27.61 -27.38 29.98
C ALA A 5 -27.36 -25.92 29.51
N SER A 6 -27.26 -24.96 30.43
CA SER A 6 -26.98 -23.55 30.14
C SER A 6 -25.55 -23.30 29.62
N THR A 7 -24.56 -24.07 30.08
CA THR A 7 -23.16 -23.91 29.66
C THR A 7 -22.94 -24.44 28.24
N GLY A 8 -23.61 -25.54 27.87
CA GLY A 8 -23.54 -26.09 26.51
C GLY A 8 -24.14 -25.15 25.46
N ALA A 9 -25.32 -24.57 25.74
CA ALA A 9 -25.96 -23.61 24.82
C ALA A 9 -25.15 -22.32 24.64
N ALA A 10 -24.52 -21.81 25.71
CA ALA A 10 -23.67 -20.62 25.65
C ALA A 10 -22.39 -20.86 24.82
N VAL A 11 -21.74 -22.03 24.97
CA VAL A 11 -20.53 -22.39 24.21
C VAL A 11 -20.84 -22.57 22.71
N PHE A 12 -21.98 -23.17 22.37
CA PHE A 12 -22.44 -23.27 20.98
C PHE A 12 -22.71 -21.88 20.36
N GLY A 13 -23.39 -20.99 21.07
CA GLY A 13 -23.65 -19.63 20.59
C GLY A 13 -22.38 -18.79 20.37
N THR A 14 -21.34 -18.95 21.23
CA THR A 14 -20.05 -18.28 21.03
C THR A 14 -19.28 -18.83 19.83
N ALA A 15 -19.27 -20.15 19.63
CA ALA A 15 -18.56 -20.77 18.51
C ALA A 15 -19.16 -20.37 17.16
N GLU A 16 -20.50 -20.33 17.06
CA GLU A 16 -21.22 -19.87 15.87
C GLU A 16 -20.93 -18.38 15.60
N HIS A 17 -20.90 -17.54 16.65
CA HIS A 17 -20.57 -16.13 16.51
C HIS A 17 -19.14 -15.91 16.01
N ASP A 18 -18.17 -16.68 16.52
CA ASP A 18 -16.77 -16.61 16.10
C ASP A 18 -16.57 -17.10 14.66
N GLU A 19 -17.29 -18.15 14.26
CA GLU A 19 -17.30 -18.61 12.87
C GLU A 19 -17.91 -17.57 11.93
N ALA A 20 -19.07 -17.01 12.27
CA ALA A 20 -19.72 -15.95 11.51
C ALA A 20 -18.81 -14.72 11.36
N SER A 21 -18.12 -14.34 12.43
CA SER A 21 -17.16 -13.22 12.44
C SER A 21 -15.97 -13.49 11.52
N ARG A 22 -15.38 -14.69 11.58
CA ARG A 22 -14.27 -15.11 10.70
C ARG A 22 -14.67 -15.13 9.22
N LEU A 23 -15.85 -15.67 8.90
CA LEU A 23 -16.37 -15.71 7.53
C LEU A 23 -16.65 -14.31 6.99
N ALA A 24 -17.22 -13.43 7.81
CA ALA A 24 -17.48 -12.04 7.44
C ALA A 24 -16.18 -11.28 7.14
N GLN A 25 -15.15 -11.43 8.00
CA GLN A 25 -13.84 -10.83 7.78
C GLN A 25 -13.19 -11.36 6.50
N ARG A 26 -13.15 -12.69 6.31
CA ARG A 26 -12.55 -13.31 5.12
C ARG A 26 -13.23 -12.87 3.83
N ARG A 27 -14.56 -12.78 3.84
CA ARG A 27 -15.33 -12.31 2.68
C ARG A 27 -14.97 -10.86 2.36
N ALA A 28 -14.91 -9.98 3.35
CA ALA A 28 -14.51 -8.59 3.13
C ALA A 28 -13.07 -8.50 2.58
N ASP A 29 -12.13 -9.24 3.18
CA ASP A 29 -10.72 -9.26 2.79
C ASP A 29 -10.52 -9.75 1.34
N GLN A 30 -11.30 -10.72 0.86
CA GLN A 30 -11.24 -11.16 -0.55
C GLN A 30 -11.51 -10.01 -1.54
N TRP A 31 -12.51 -9.18 -1.26
CA TRP A 31 -12.82 -8.01 -2.09
C TRP A 31 -11.76 -6.92 -1.98
N MET A 32 -11.26 -6.67 -0.76
CA MET A 32 -10.24 -5.64 -0.53
C MET A 32 -8.88 -6.03 -1.12
N ILE A 33 -8.45 -7.29 -0.99
CA ILE A 33 -7.22 -7.80 -1.60
C ILE A 33 -7.33 -7.71 -3.13
N GLY A 34 -8.42 -8.24 -3.71
CA GLY A 34 -8.65 -8.17 -5.16
C GLY A 34 -8.66 -6.73 -5.67
N GLY A 35 -9.37 -5.83 -4.98
CA GLY A 35 -9.40 -4.41 -5.31
C GLY A 35 -8.02 -3.75 -5.22
N SER A 36 -7.27 -4.03 -4.15
CA SER A 36 -5.92 -3.47 -3.94
C SER A 36 -4.92 -3.92 -5.00
N LEU A 37 -4.97 -5.21 -5.39
CA LEU A 37 -4.12 -5.74 -6.47
C LEU A 37 -4.42 -5.05 -7.81
N LEU A 38 -5.70 -4.84 -8.13
CA LEU A 38 -6.11 -4.13 -9.35
C LEU A 38 -5.70 -2.65 -9.34
N ILE A 39 -5.84 -1.96 -8.19
CA ILE A 39 -5.33 -0.59 -8.01
C ILE A 39 -3.82 -0.53 -8.28
N GLY A 40 -3.06 -1.49 -7.73
CA GLY A 40 -1.62 -1.54 -7.94
C GLY A 40 -1.20 -1.78 -9.39
N SER A 41 -2.02 -2.45 -10.20
CA SER A 41 -1.70 -2.80 -11.60
C SER A 41 -1.78 -1.64 -12.61
N ALA A 42 -1.94 -0.39 -12.14
CA ALA A 42 -2.12 0.84 -12.90
C ALA A 42 -3.37 0.85 -13.81
N VAL A 43 -3.37 0.09 -14.91
CA VAL A 43 -4.41 0.09 -15.96
C VAL A 43 -5.77 -0.35 -15.41
N LEU A 44 -5.79 -1.35 -14.52
CA LEU A 44 -7.04 -1.87 -13.95
C LEU A 44 -7.49 -1.15 -12.68
N GLY A 45 -6.82 -0.07 -12.28
CA GLY A 45 -7.11 0.63 -11.03
C GLY A 45 -8.52 1.22 -10.97
N ILE A 46 -9.09 1.59 -12.12
CA ILE A 46 -10.49 2.04 -12.24
C ILE A 46 -11.47 0.97 -11.74
N PHE A 47 -11.17 -0.32 -11.99
CA PHE A 47 -11.98 -1.43 -11.49
C PHE A 47 -11.61 -1.82 -10.06
N GLY A 48 -10.36 -1.60 -9.66
CA GLY A 48 -9.88 -1.93 -8.33
C GLY A 48 -10.57 -1.14 -7.22
N LEU A 49 -10.80 0.17 -7.41
CA LEU A 49 -11.44 1.02 -6.39
C LEU A 49 -12.88 0.57 -6.05
N PRO A 50 -13.80 0.34 -7.01
CA PRO A 50 -15.11 -0.22 -6.72
C PRO A 50 -15.08 -1.56 -5.97
N LEU A 51 -14.16 -2.47 -6.33
CA LEU A 51 -14.00 -3.75 -5.65
C LEU A 51 -13.54 -3.56 -4.20
N PHE A 52 -12.57 -2.67 -3.99
CA PHE A 52 -12.09 -2.33 -2.66
C PHE A 52 -13.20 -1.74 -1.77
N LEU A 53 -13.95 -0.77 -2.31
CA LEU A 53 -15.07 -0.13 -1.61
C LEU A 53 -16.19 -1.12 -1.26
N ARG A 54 -16.43 -2.13 -2.11
CA ARG A 54 -17.35 -3.23 -1.79
C ARG A 54 -16.89 -4.04 -0.59
N GLY A 55 -15.60 -4.36 -0.50
CA GLY A 55 -15.04 -5.05 0.66
C GLY A 55 -15.17 -4.24 1.95
N MET A 56 -14.87 -2.94 1.86
CA MET A 56 -15.06 -1.97 2.95
C MET A 56 -16.52 -1.88 3.42
N TRP A 57 -17.47 -1.87 2.49
CA TRP A 57 -18.89 -1.89 2.80
C TRP A 57 -19.31 -3.18 3.52
N LEU A 58 -18.81 -4.34 3.06
CA LEU A 58 -19.06 -5.63 3.71
C LEU A 58 -18.52 -5.65 5.15
N GLN A 59 -17.31 -5.14 5.37
CA GLN A 59 -16.74 -5.06 6.72
C GLN A 59 -17.55 -4.13 7.63
N ARG A 60 -17.95 -2.95 7.12
CA ARG A 60 -18.78 -2.00 7.88
C ARG A 60 -20.14 -2.59 8.23
N ARG A 61 -20.73 -3.38 7.32
CA ARG A 61 -21.98 -4.12 7.59
C ARG A 61 -21.79 -5.17 8.68
N ALA A 62 -20.68 -5.92 8.65
CA ALA A 62 -20.35 -6.92 9.67
C ALA A 62 -20.17 -6.28 11.06
N GLN A 63 -19.46 -5.15 11.15
CA GLN A 63 -19.33 -4.39 12.40
C GLN A 63 -20.67 -3.92 12.95
N ARG A 64 -21.54 -3.37 12.10
CA ARG A 64 -22.89 -2.94 12.50
C ARG A 64 -23.77 -4.10 12.97
N ALA A 65 -23.49 -5.31 12.51
CA ALA A 65 -24.15 -6.54 12.96
C ALA A 65 -23.57 -7.09 14.28
N GLY A 66 -22.60 -6.40 14.89
CA GLY A 66 -21.99 -6.82 16.16
C GLY A 66 -20.99 -7.97 16.02
N LEU A 67 -20.55 -8.30 14.81
CA LEU A 67 -19.53 -9.33 14.59
C LEU A 67 -18.15 -8.83 15.00
N ALA A 68 -17.33 -9.72 15.56
CA ALA A 68 -15.95 -9.47 15.97
C ALA A 68 -15.02 -9.39 14.74
N VAL A 69 -15.11 -8.30 13.99
CA VAL A 69 -14.26 -8.00 12.83
C VAL A 69 -13.27 -6.87 13.12
N ARG A 70 -12.23 -6.76 12.29
CA ARG A 70 -11.17 -5.76 12.45
C ARG A 70 -11.75 -4.34 12.51
N PRO A 71 -11.18 -3.41 13.30
CA PRO A 71 -11.55 -1.99 13.24
C PRO A 71 -11.35 -1.39 11.84
N MET A 72 -12.26 -0.52 11.39
CA MET A 72 -12.20 0.05 10.03
C MET A 72 -10.92 0.84 9.77
N ILE A 73 -10.47 1.61 10.76
CA ILE A 73 -9.28 2.45 10.62
C ILE A 73 -8.02 1.62 10.42
N VAL A 74 -7.92 0.46 11.11
CA VAL A 74 -6.80 -0.49 10.92
C VAL A 74 -6.86 -1.07 9.52
N THR A 75 -8.05 -1.49 9.04
CA THR A 75 -8.21 -1.97 7.66
C THR A 75 -7.78 -0.91 6.65
N LEU A 76 -8.30 0.31 6.77
CA LEU A 76 -8.00 1.39 5.84
C LEU A 76 -6.50 1.69 5.77
N LEU A 77 -5.86 1.88 6.92
CA LEU A 77 -4.44 2.19 6.98
C LEU A 77 -3.58 1.04 6.45
N GLY A 78 -3.88 -0.20 6.83
CA GLY A 78 -3.11 -1.36 6.36
C GLY A 78 -3.21 -1.53 4.85
N TYR A 79 -4.41 -1.45 4.27
CA TYR A 79 -4.55 -1.55 2.81
C TYR A 79 -4.00 -0.34 2.06
N LEU A 80 -4.17 0.88 2.58
CA LEU A 80 -3.58 2.08 1.98
C LEU A 80 -2.06 1.96 1.90
N VAL A 81 -1.41 1.49 2.98
CA VAL A 81 0.03 1.26 3.02
C VAL A 81 0.46 0.13 2.07
N ILE A 82 -0.33 -0.95 1.95
CA ILE A 82 -0.05 -2.02 0.97
C ILE A 82 -0.12 -1.47 -0.46
N ILE A 83 -1.16 -0.71 -0.79
CA ILE A 83 -1.35 -0.16 -2.13
C ILE A 83 -0.19 0.77 -2.49
N ASP A 84 0.13 1.71 -1.61
CA ASP A 84 1.24 2.65 -1.78
C ASP A 84 2.58 1.93 -1.98
N ALA A 85 2.92 0.98 -1.12
CA ALA A 85 4.16 0.21 -1.25
C ALA A 85 4.17 -0.66 -2.53
N ALA A 86 3.04 -1.24 -2.92
CA ALA A 86 2.94 -2.10 -4.09
C ALA A 86 3.05 -1.32 -5.40
N ILE A 87 2.41 -0.15 -5.51
CA ILE A 87 2.53 0.73 -6.68
C ILE A 87 4.00 1.10 -6.92
N ASN A 88 4.71 1.46 -5.85
CA ASN A 88 6.13 1.80 -5.93
C ASN A 88 7.02 0.62 -6.27
N ALA A 89 6.81 -0.51 -5.59
CA ALA A 89 7.56 -1.72 -5.87
C ALA A 89 7.36 -2.18 -7.32
N MET A 90 6.14 -2.11 -7.86
CA MET A 90 5.87 -2.50 -9.25
C MET A 90 6.38 -1.47 -10.26
N GLY A 91 6.15 -0.18 -10.04
CA GLY A 91 6.60 0.88 -10.93
C GLY A 91 8.11 0.85 -11.12
N TRP A 92 8.86 0.83 -10.02
CA TRP A 92 10.31 0.75 -10.08
C TRP A 92 10.82 -0.64 -10.46
N ALA A 93 10.10 -1.74 -10.19
CA ALA A 93 10.50 -3.05 -10.74
C ALA A 93 10.35 -3.11 -12.28
N LEU A 94 9.34 -2.44 -12.83
CA LEU A 94 9.19 -2.28 -14.27
C LEU A 94 10.32 -1.45 -14.86
N ASP A 95 10.80 -0.43 -14.17
CA ASP A 95 11.95 0.35 -14.64
C ASP A 95 13.28 -0.41 -14.46
N LEU A 96 13.47 -1.13 -13.35
CA LEU A 96 14.72 -1.86 -13.06
C LEU A 96 14.91 -3.12 -13.91
N VAL A 97 13.88 -3.96 -14.01
CA VAL A 97 13.96 -5.29 -14.66
C VAL A 97 13.05 -5.39 -15.88
N GLY A 98 11.89 -4.74 -15.82
CA GLY A 98 10.87 -4.81 -16.87
C GLY A 98 11.02 -3.80 -18.01
N ASN A 99 12.12 -3.04 -18.10
CA ASN A 99 12.21 -1.83 -18.92
C ASN A 99 12.02 -2.08 -20.43
N HIS A 100 12.28 -3.30 -20.91
CA HIS A 100 12.05 -3.69 -22.30
C HIS A 100 10.64 -4.19 -22.59
N SER A 101 9.81 -4.41 -21.57
CA SER A 101 8.45 -4.92 -21.71
C SER A 101 7.53 -3.89 -22.39
N LEU A 102 6.48 -4.38 -23.07
CA LEU A 102 5.43 -3.51 -23.60
C LEU A 102 4.76 -2.69 -22.49
N LEU A 103 4.62 -3.28 -21.30
CA LEU A 103 4.02 -2.63 -20.14
C LEU A 103 4.86 -1.43 -19.70
N ALA A 104 6.18 -1.59 -19.57
CA ALA A 104 7.08 -0.48 -19.25
C ALA A 104 7.06 0.61 -20.33
N ARG A 105 7.10 0.23 -21.61
CA ARG A 105 7.04 1.20 -22.71
C ARG A 105 5.76 2.03 -22.73
N VAL A 106 4.62 1.47 -22.33
CA VAL A 106 3.36 2.23 -22.27
C VAL A 106 3.27 3.04 -20.99
N LEU A 107 3.51 2.41 -19.83
CA LEU A 107 3.30 3.04 -18.54
C LEU A 107 4.39 4.05 -18.18
N LEU A 108 5.67 3.70 -18.34
CA LEU A 108 6.78 4.59 -17.97
C LEU A 108 6.94 5.74 -18.96
N THR A 109 6.77 5.49 -20.27
CA THR A 109 6.76 6.58 -21.27
C THR A 109 5.54 7.49 -21.09
N GLY A 110 4.37 6.92 -20.81
CA GLY A 110 3.16 7.71 -20.52
C GLY A 110 3.36 8.59 -19.28
N TRP A 111 3.88 8.00 -18.20
CA TRP A 111 4.25 8.69 -16.98
C TRP A 111 5.27 9.81 -17.25
N GLY A 112 6.37 9.49 -17.93
CA GLY A 112 7.44 10.43 -18.16
C GLY A 112 7.03 11.60 -19.06
N ASN A 113 6.18 11.35 -20.06
CA ASN A 113 5.65 12.40 -20.93
C ASN A 113 4.64 13.30 -20.19
N MET A 114 3.86 12.72 -19.27
CA MET A 114 2.87 13.49 -18.51
C MET A 114 3.48 14.28 -17.35
N PHE A 115 4.45 13.73 -16.62
CA PHE A 115 4.83 14.25 -15.30
C PHE A 115 6.34 14.35 -15.02
N ASP A 116 7.16 13.39 -15.50
CA ASP A 116 8.59 13.31 -15.15
C ASP A 116 9.48 12.87 -16.32
N ALA A 117 10.09 13.83 -17.01
CA ALA A 117 11.02 13.59 -18.12
C ALA A 117 12.32 12.89 -17.70
N GLY A 118 12.60 12.76 -16.39
CA GLY A 118 13.69 11.94 -15.86
C GLY A 118 13.64 10.49 -16.33
N TYR A 119 12.45 9.98 -16.66
CA TYR A 119 12.27 8.64 -17.23
C TYR A 119 12.85 8.49 -18.65
N PHE A 120 13.19 9.58 -19.33
CA PHE A 120 13.85 9.55 -20.65
C PHE A 120 15.34 9.84 -20.57
N TRP A 121 15.83 10.34 -19.43
CA TRP A 121 17.21 10.76 -19.25
C TRP A 121 18.14 9.54 -19.20
N HIS A 122 19.04 9.45 -20.19
CA HIS A 122 20.00 8.35 -20.34
C HIS A 122 19.35 6.94 -20.20
N PHE A 123 18.13 6.80 -20.73
CA PHE A 123 17.34 5.57 -20.59
C PHE A 123 18.08 4.36 -21.19
N ASN A 124 18.22 3.28 -20.41
CA ASN A 124 18.98 2.07 -20.76
C ASN A 124 20.49 2.27 -21.02
N GLU A 125 21.10 3.37 -20.58
CA GLU A 125 22.56 3.55 -20.72
C GLU A 125 23.38 2.87 -19.62
N LEU A 126 22.76 2.57 -18.47
CA LEU A 126 23.40 1.87 -17.35
C LEU A 126 23.41 0.35 -17.56
N TRP A 127 24.28 -0.35 -16.81
CA TRP A 127 24.37 -1.81 -16.83
C TRP A 127 23.09 -2.51 -16.35
N VAL A 128 22.26 -1.81 -15.57
CA VAL A 128 20.85 -2.17 -15.29
C VAL A 128 19.98 -1.16 -16.02
N GLY A 129 19.08 -1.64 -16.89
CA GLY A 129 18.25 -0.79 -17.74
C GLY A 129 17.21 0.05 -16.98
N GLY A 130 16.45 0.86 -17.71
CA GLY A 130 15.47 1.84 -17.23
C GLY A 130 16.00 3.26 -17.21
N ALA A 131 15.30 4.14 -16.49
CA ALA A 131 15.65 5.54 -16.32
C ALA A 131 16.98 5.69 -15.57
N ALA A 132 17.90 6.51 -16.09
CA ALA A 132 19.18 6.79 -15.43
C ALA A 132 19.23 8.21 -14.86
N GLY A 133 18.07 8.75 -14.50
CA GLY A 133 17.96 10.02 -13.77
C GLY A 133 18.87 10.01 -12.53
N PRO A 134 19.53 11.13 -12.20
CA PRO A 134 20.46 11.18 -11.08
C PRO A 134 19.83 10.66 -9.79
N GLY A 135 20.45 9.66 -9.16
CA GLY A 135 19.95 9.04 -7.93
C GLY A 135 18.79 8.04 -8.11
N GLU A 136 17.96 8.16 -9.16
CA GLU A 136 16.77 7.32 -9.38
C GLU A 136 17.12 5.83 -9.25
N LYS A 137 18.08 5.33 -10.05
CA LYS A 137 18.44 3.91 -10.04
C LYS A 137 18.95 3.38 -8.71
N SER A 138 19.78 4.14 -8.02
CA SER A 138 20.28 3.72 -6.71
C SER A 138 19.15 3.63 -5.68
N TRP A 139 18.19 4.54 -5.75
CA TRP A 139 17.01 4.55 -4.90
C TRP A 139 16.06 3.40 -5.25
N GLU A 140 15.79 3.16 -6.54
CA GLU A 140 14.98 2.02 -7.00
C GLU A 140 15.54 0.69 -6.50
N ALA A 141 16.82 0.41 -6.79
CA ALA A 141 17.46 -0.86 -6.44
C ALA A 141 17.46 -1.10 -4.92
N ALA A 142 17.73 -0.05 -4.13
CA ALA A 142 17.74 -0.16 -2.67
C ALA A 142 16.33 -0.41 -2.12
N LEU A 143 15.33 0.38 -2.56
CA LEU A 143 14.03 0.44 -1.90
C LEU A 143 13.07 -0.68 -2.32
N ILE A 144 13.15 -1.18 -3.55
CA ILE A 144 12.39 -2.37 -3.98
C ILE A 144 12.77 -3.56 -3.09
N LEU A 145 14.07 -3.79 -2.89
CA LEU A 145 14.57 -4.95 -2.15
C LEU A 145 14.39 -4.82 -0.64
N THR A 146 14.24 -3.59 -0.13
CA THR A 146 14.17 -3.32 1.30
C THR A 146 12.82 -2.73 1.70
N VAL A 147 12.63 -1.42 1.56
CA VAL A 147 11.57 -0.70 2.28
C VAL A 147 10.18 -1.10 1.82
N PHE A 148 9.92 -1.24 0.51
CA PHE A 148 8.55 -1.53 0.07
C PHE A 148 8.10 -2.95 0.42
N THR A 149 8.96 -3.94 0.28
CA THR A 149 8.65 -5.33 0.67
C THR A 149 8.47 -5.46 2.17
N MET A 150 9.34 -4.83 2.97
CA MET A 150 9.17 -4.74 4.43
C MET A 150 7.87 -4.04 4.82
N ARG A 151 7.50 -2.95 4.12
CA ARG A 151 6.28 -2.18 4.37
C ARG A 151 5.02 -2.98 4.06
N ILE A 152 5.00 -3.75 2.97
CA ILE A 152 3.90 -4.68 2.66
C ILE A 152 3.80 -5.76 3.74
N ALA A 153 4.92 -6.38 4.13
CA ALA A 153 4.92 -7.42 5.16
C ALA A 153 4.44 -6.89 6.52
N ALA A 154 4.88 -5.69 6.91
CA ALA A 154 4.45 -5.01 8.12
C ALA A 154 2.95 -4.72 8.11
N ALA A 155 2.43 -4.22 6.98
CA ALA A 155 1.01 -3.94 6.82
C ALA A 155 0.15 -5.21 6.85
N ILE A 156 0.63 -6.32 6.28
CA ILE A 156 -0.04 -7.63 6.40
C ILE A 156 -0.08 -8.07 7.87
N GLY A 157 1.04 -7.99 8.60
CA GLY A 157 1.07 -8.29 10.04
C GLY A 157 0.13 -7.40 10.85
N PHE A 158 0.07 -6.11 10.50
CA PHE A 158 -0.84 -5.14 11.13
C PHE A 158 -2.31 -5.45 10.86
N LEU A 159 -2.66 -5.83 9.63
CA LEU A 159 -4.00 -6.34 9.31
C LEU A 159 -4.26 -7.65 10.07
N GLN A 160 -3.29 -8.52 10.26
CA GLN A 160 -3.46 -9.71 11.11
C GLN A 160 -3.60 -9.39 12.61
N MET A 161 -3.67 -8.11 13.00
CA MET A 161 -3.73 -7.66 14.39
C MET A 161 -2.55 -8.18 15.21
N LYS A 162 -1.37 -8.26 14.59
CA LYS A 162 -0.12 -8.66 15.24
C LYS A 162 0.67 -7.46 15.74
N ARG A 163 1.21 -7.56 16.96
CA ARG A 163 1.97 -6.49 17.61
C ARG A 163 3.25 -6.17 16.85
N TRP A 164 3.95 -7.20 16.36
CA TRP A 164 5.12 -7.01 15.50
C TRP A 164 4.75 -6.23 14.21
N GLY A 165 3.55 -6.47 13.66
CA GLY A 165 3.05 -5.77 12.48
C GLY A 165 2.89 -4.27 12.73
N GLN A 166 2.31 -3.89 13.87
CA GLN A 166 2.20 -2.49 14.29
C GLN A 166 3.58 -1.83 14.48
N GLN A 167 4.53 -2.54 15.10
CA GLN A 167 5.89 -2.02 15.33
C GLN A 167 6.64 -1.80 14.01
N TRP A 168 6.62 -2.78 13.11
CA TRP A 168 7.25 -2.65 11.81
C TRP A 168 6.54 -1.65 10.90
N MET A 169 5.22 -1.47 11.05
CA MET A 169 4.49 -0.39 10.38
C MET A 169 5.02 0.98 10.80
N ILE A 170 5.32 1.19 12.09
CA ILE A 170 5.93 2.46 12.55
C ILE A 170 7.29 2.67 11.88
N VAL A 171 8.16 1.66 11.92
CA VAL A 171 9.51 1.74 11.33
C VAL A 171 9.43 2.03 9.84
N THR A 172 8.66 1.23 9.09
CA THR A 172 8.54 1.38 7.64
C THR A 172 7.82 2.67 7.24
N CYS A 173 6.90 3.19 8.07
CA CYS A 173 6.31 4.50 7.87
C CYS A 173 7.36 5.61 7.98
N TRP A 174 8.20 5.60 9.02
CA TRP A 174 9.31 6.56 9.14
C TRP A 174 10.31 6.44 8.00
N MET A 175 10.65 5.23 7.55
CA MET A 175 11.45 5.05 6.34
C MET A 175 10.75 5.68 5.13
N GLY A 176 9.42 5.53 5.01
CA GLY A 176 8.63 6.20 3.97
C GLY A 176 8.72 7.73 4.02
N VAL A 177 8.78 8.35 5.20
CA VAL A 177 9.02 9.81 5.31
C VAL A 177 10.40 10.17 4.76
N VAL A 178 11.43 9.39 5.09
CA VAL A 178 12.79 9.61 4.57
C VAL A 178 12.81 9.47 3.04
N ILE A 179 12.12 8.47 2.50
CA ILE A 179 12.00 8.25 1.05
C ILE A 179 11.30 9.41 0.38
N TRP A 180 10.16 9.82 0.92
CA TRP A 180 9.39 10.95 0.39
C TRP A 180 10.24 12.22 0.36
N CYS A 181 10.93 12.56 1.46
CA CYS A 181 11.85 13.70 1.50
C CYS A 181 12.98 13.56 0.46
N GLY A 182 13.61 12.39 0.37
CA GLY A 182 14.69 12.12 -0.58
C GLY A 182 14.24 12.26 -2.04
N TYR A 183 13.04 11.77 -2.35
CA TYR A 183 12.44 11.88 -3.68
C TYR A 183 12.06 13.32 -4.02
N VAL A 184 11.49 14.07 -3.08
CA VAL A 184 11.21 15.52 -3.23
C VAL A 184 12.50 16.29 -3.53
N PHE A 185 13.59 16.02 -2.81
CA PHE A 185 14.90 16.62 -3.11
C PHE A 185 15.41 16.22 -4.50
N ASN A 186 15.25 14.97 -4.89
CA ASN A 186 15.67 14.49 -6.21
C ASN A 186 14.92 15.23 -7.34
N MET A 187 13.60 15.35 -7.22
CA MET A 187 12.75 16.05 -8.19
C MET A 187 13.05 17.54 -8.25
N THR A 188 13.35 18.17 -7.11
CA THR A 188 13.58 19.63 -7.03
C THR A 188 14.98 20.04 -7.45
N MET A 189 16.02 19.27 -7.11
CA MET A 189 17.41 19.58 -7.49
C MET A 189 17.66 19.43 -8.99
N TYR A 190 16.93 18.54 -9.65
CA TYR A 190 17.01 18.31 -11.10
C TYR A 190 15.74 18.74 -11.83
N ALA A 191 15.03 19.74 -11.30
CA ALA A 191 13.73 20.17 -11.81
C ALA A 191 13.77 20.62 -13.28
N ASP A 192 14.89 21.22 -13.70
CA ASP A 192 15.17 21.63 -15.08
C ASP A 192 15.16 20.45 -16.05
N VAL A 193 15.64 19.30 -15.60
CA VAL A 193 15.63 18.05 -16.34
C VAL A 193 14.28 17.33 -16.22
N ARG A 194 13.79 17.18 -14.98
CA ARG A 194 12.62 16.37 -14.63
C ARG A 194 11.31 16.94 -15.19
N TYR A 195 11.21 18.27 -15.32
CA TYR A 195 10.00 18.93 -15.82
C TYR A 195 10.15 19.48 -17.26
N ALA A 196 11.26 19.19 -17.95
CA ALA A 196 11.45 19.62 -19.32
C ALA A 196 10.50 18.87 -20.28
N GLY A 197 9.66 19.63 -20.99
CA GLY A 197 8.84 19.09 -22.09
C GLY A 197 7.68 18.18 -21.66
N VAL A 198 7.38 18.09 -20.36
CA VAL A 198 6.23 17.31 -19.85
C VAL A 198 4.94 18.12 -19.89
N ILE A 199 3.79 17.43 -19.98
CA ILE A 199 2.47 18.07 -20.12
C ILE A 199 2.03 18.77 -18.83
N PHE A 200 2.17 18.09 -17.68
CA PHE A 200 1.73 18.55 -16.37
C PHE A 200 2.92 18.52 -15.40
N PRO A 201 3.79 19.55 -15.37
CA PRO A 201 5.04 19.53 -14.62
C PRO A 201 4.78 19.52 -13.10
N VAL A 202 5.02 20.62 -12.40
CA VAL A 202 4.91 20.67 -10.93
C VAL A 202 3.51 20.26 -10.44
N ILE A 203 2.45 20.71 -11.12
CA ILE A 203 1.06 20.40 -10.72
C ILE A 203 0.75 18.91 -10.87
N GLY A 204 1.14 18.30 -12.00
CA GLY A 204 0.85 16.90 -12.25
C GLY A 204 1.64 15.99 -11.31
N TRP A 205 2.90 16.34 -11.05
CA TRP A 205 3.71 15.66 -10.04
C TRP A 205 3.07 15.71 -8.66
N TRP A 206 2.66 16.89 -8.15
CA TRP A 206 2.00 16.98 -6.84
C TRP A 206 0.66 16.24 -6.77
N LEU A 207 -0.14 16.26 -7.85
CA LEU A 207 -1.42 15.51 -7.88
C LEU A 207 -1.22 14.01 -7.68
N TYR A 208 -0.09 13.47 -8.11
CA TYR A 208 0.29 12.09 -7.88
C TYR A 208 1.01 11.89 -6.54
N ASP A 209 1.94 12.77 -6.20
CA ASP A 209 2.78 12.66 -5.00
C ASP A 209 1.97 12.79 -3.70
N ILE A 210 0.77 13.41 -3.75
CA ILE A 210 -0.20 13.39 -2.64
C ILE A 210 -0.53 11.96 -2.18
N PHE A 211 -0.51 10.95 -3.05
CA PHE A 211 -0.77 9.58 -2.62
C PHE A 211 0.36 8.96 -1.80
N TYR A 212 1.56 9.55 -1.82
CA TYR A 212 2.73 9.14 -1.03
C TYR A 212 2.68 9.64 0.41
N ILE A 213 1.66 10.41 0.79
CA ILE A 213 1.53 10.92 2.16
C ILE A 213 1.04 9.85 3.15
N THR A 214 0.94 8.58 2.75
CA THR A 214 0.49 7.50 3.63
C THR A 214 1.27 7.40 4.94
N PRO A 215 2.61 7.65 5.02
CA PRO A 215 3.29 7.76 6.31
C PRO A 215 2.69 8.81 7.23
N PHE A 216 2.38 10.00 6.71
CA PHE A 216 1.84 11.11 7.49
C PHE A 216 0.43 10.84 8.01
N LEU A 217 -0.34 9.99 7.32
CA LEU A 217 -1.64 9.51 7.78
C LEU A 217 -1.51 8.37 8.81
N ALA A 218 -0.60 7.43 8.58
CA ALA A 218 -0.44 6.24 9.40
C ALA A 218 0.29 6.51 10.72
N ILE A 219 1.36 7.32 10.71
CA ILE A 219 2.21 7.58 11.89
C ILE A 219 1.40 8.07 13.10
N PRO A 220 0.52 9.09 13.00
CA PRO A 220 -0.25 9.56 14.15
C PRO A 220 -1.13 8.47 14.76
N TYR A 221 -1.80 7.67 13.91
CA TYR A 221 -2.62 6.56 14.38
C TYR A 221 -1.77 5.48 15.06
N LEU A 222 -0.66 5.09 14.43
CA LEU A 222 0.20 4.02 14.94
C LEU A 222 0.84 4.33 16.30
N HIS A 223 1.06 5.61 16.61
CA HIS A 223 1.60 6.04 17.91
C HIS A 223 0.52 6.25 18.98
N THR A 224 -0.74 6.45 18.58
CA THR A 224 -1.86 6.69 19.52
C THR A 224 -2.66 5.44 19.84
N VAL A 225 -2.62 4.43 18.97
CA VAL A 225 -3.36 3.18 19.18
C VAL A 225 -2.81 2.38 20.38
N ASN A 226 -3.72 1.91 21.26
CA ASN A 226 -3.32 1.02 22.37
C ASN A 226 -2.74 -0.29 21.79
N ARG A 227 -1.51 -0.61 22.16
CA ARG A 227 -0.79 -1.81 21.69
C ARG A 227 -1.39 -3.12 22.18
N GLU A 228 -2.19 -3.09 23.24
CA GLU A 228 -2.81 -4.27 23.83
C GLU A 228 -3.93 -4.86 22.96
N ILE A 229 -4.47 -4.08 22.01
CA ILE A 229 -5.45 -4.61 21.04
C ILE A 229 -4.80 -5.58 20.03
N PHE A 230 -3.46 -5.59 19.96
CA PHE A 230 -2.70 -6.46 19.09
C PHE A 230 -2.22 -7.69 19.86
N THR A 231 -2.39 -8.85 19.24
CA THR A 231 -1.88 -10.12 19.74
C THR A 231 -0.38 -10.25 19.44
N ASP A 232 0.35 -10.96 20.28
CA ASP A 232 1.74 -11.32 20.01
C ASP A 232 1.86 -12.32 18.84
#